data_AF-A0A0F9B7U3-F1
#
_entry.id   AF-A0A0F9B7U3-F1
#
_cell.length_a   1.000
_cell.length_b   1.000
_cell.length_c   1.000
_cell.angle_alpha   90.00
_cell.angle_beta   90.00
_cell.angle_gamma   90.00
#
_symmetry.space_group_name_H-M   'P 1'
#
loop_
_entity.id
_entity.type
_entity.pdbx_description
1 polymer ?
#
loop_
_entity_poly.entity_id
_entity_poly.type
_entity_poly.pdbx_seq_one_letter_code
_entity_poly.pdbx_strand_id
1 'polypeptide(L)'
;MSDQAEIRQYILFALNRLPAENAHHQFELMCKDLAKENIMENIIPATGPVARVGDQGRDFLSFKTYLDENLEENTNFLGENSSGDAVVFTCSIQKDVIGKIKSDIVKIIEFGLPVDAIYF
;
A
#
# COMPACT_ATOMS: atom_id res chain seq x y z
N MET A 1 26.70 -15.47 -8.83
CA MET A 1 26.00 -14.83 -7.71
C MET A 1 26.25 -13.34 -7.87
N SER A 2 25.24 -12.54 -8.22
CA SER A 2 25.43 -11.08 -8.20
C SER A 2 25.74 -10.66 -6.77
N ASP A 3 26.72 -9.78 -6.60
CA ASP A 3 27.09 -9.26 -5.30
C ASP A 3 25.89 -8.50 -4.72
N GLN A 4 25.53 -8.75 -3.46
CA GLN A 4 24.39 -8.08 -2.82
C GLN A 4 24.54 -6.54 -2.87
N ALA A 5 25.79 -6.06 -2.87
CA ALA A 5 26.09 -4.64 -3.06
C ALA A 5 25.67 -4.13 -4.45
N GLU A 6 25.89 -4.90 -5.52
CA GLU A 6 25.50 -4.55 -6.88
C GLU A 6 23.97 -4.50 -7.02
N ILE A 7 23.26 -5.50 -6.49
CA ILE A 7 21.79 -5.53 -6.50
C ILE A 7 21.22 -4.31 -5.78
N ARG A 8 21.78 -3.97 -4.61
CA ARG A 8 21.35 -2.79 -3.85
C ARG A 8 21.56 -1.50 -4.65
N GLN A 9 22.72 -1.34 -5.28
CA GLN A 9 23.01 -0.17 -6.11
C GLN A 9 22.06 -0.09 -7.31
N TYR A 10 21.77 -1.22 -7.94
CA TYR A 10 20.83 -1.30 -9.04
C TYR A 10 19.41 -0.88 -8.62
N ILE A 11 18.92 -1.37 -7.47
CA ILE A 11 17.62 -0.99 -6.91
C ILE A 11 17.58 0.52 -6.65
N LEU A 12 18.58 1.08 -5.97
CA LEU A 12 18.65 2.51 -5.69
C LEU A 12 18.68 3.34 -6.97
N PHE A 13 19.42 2.90 -7.99
CA PHE A 13 19.46 3.55 -9.29
C PHE A 13 18.08 3.52 -9.98
N ALA A 14 17.42 2.37 -10.01
CA ALA A 14 16.10 2.22 -10.60
C ALA A 14 15.05 3.10 -9.89
N LEU A 15 15.04 3.10 -8.55
CA LEU A 15 14.14 3.93 -7.76
C LEU A 15 14.32 5.43 -8.03
N ASN A 16 15.57 5.89 -8.23
CA ASN A 16 15.86 7.29 -8.55
C ASN A 16 15.34 7.74 -9.92
N ARG A 17 15.06 6.80 -10.85
CA ARG A 17 14.53 7.12 -12.19
C ARG A 17 13.01 7.25 -12.22
N LEU A 18 12.30 6.58 -11.30
CA LEU A 18 10.83 6.55 -11.29
C LEU A 18 10.18 7.95 -11.30
N PRO A 19 10.67 8.95 -10.55
CA PRO A 19 10.09 10.30 -10.60
C PRO A 19 10.24 10.96 -11.97
N ALA A 20 11.39 10.77 -12.63
CA ALA A 20 11.67 11.35 -13.94
C ALA A 20 10.82 10.71 -15.06
N GLU A 21 10.42 9.45 -14.86
CA GLU A 21 9.59 8.69 -15.79
C GLU A 21 8.09 8.82 -15.50
N ASN A 22 7.69 9.66 -14.53
CA ASN A 22 6.32 9.78 -14.03
C ASN A 22 5.71 8.43 -13.61
N ALA A 23 6.54 7.51 -13.11
CA ALA A 23 6.18 6.13 -12.82
C ALA A 23 5.50 5.95 -11.43
N HIS A 24 4.68 6.93 -11.01
CA HIS A 24 3.99 6.93 -9.71
C HIS A 24 3.12 5.68 -9.52
N HIS A 25 2.27 5.38 -10.50
CA HIS A 25 1.39 4.21 -10.46
C HIS A 25 2.16 2.88 -10.44
N GLN A 26 3.31 2.80 -11.14
CA GLN A 26 4.14 1.59 -11.10
C GLN A 26 4.77 1.39 -9.72
N PHE A 27 5.18 2.48 -9.08
CA PHE A 27 5.69 2.45 -7.72
C PHE A 27 4.62 2.03 -6.72
N GLU A 28 3.42 2.58 -6.80
CA GLU A 28 2.28 2.19 -5.97
C GLU A 28 1.97 0.69 -6.11
N LEU A 29 2.00 0.15 -7.34
CA LEU A 29 1.84 -1.28 -7.58
C LEU A 29 2.94 -2.12 -6.92
N MET A 30 4.21 -1.72 -7.04
CA MET A 30 5.33 -2.42 -6.39
C MET A 30 5.22 -2.38 -4.86
N CYS A 31 4.85 -1.23 -4.28
CA CYS A 31 4.61 -1.09 -2.85
C CYS A 31 3.45 -1.96 -2.37
N LYS A 32 2.37 -2.02 -3.15
CA LYS A 32 1.21 -2.88 -2.85
C LYS A 32 1.59 -4.36 -2.90
N ASP A 33 2.35 -4.80 -3.89
CA ASP A 33 2.79 -6.20 -3.98
C ASP A 33 3.74 -6.56 -2.82
N LEU A 34 4.66 -5.66 -2.46
CA LEU A 34 5.53 -5.83 -1.29
C LEU A 34 4.73 -5.89 0.02
N ALA A 35 3.76 -4.99 0.20
CA ALA A 35 2.87 -5.00 1.37
C ALA A 35 2.01 -6.27 1.43
N LYS A 36 1.60 -6.80 0.28
CA LYS A 36 0.83 -8.03 0.20
C LYS A 36 1.62 -9.24 0.70
N GLU A 37 2.92 -9.29 0.40
CA GLU A 37 3.81 -10.37 0.83
C GLU A 37 4.28 -10.25 2.28
N ASN A 38 4.35 -9.03 2.83
CA ASN A 38 5.03 -8.77 4.12
C ASN A 38 4.10 -8.27 5.24
N ILE A 39 2.91 -7.77 4.91
CA ILE A 39 2.01 -7.11 5.87
C ILE A 39 0.65 -7.80 5.91
N MET A 40 -0.09 -7.83 4.80
CA MET A 40 -1.40 -8.50 4.74
C MET A 40 -1.84 -8.81 3.31
N GLU A 41 -2.53 -9.94 3.12
CA GLU A 41 -2.90 -10.44 1.78
C GLU A 41 -4.14 -9.76 1.20
N ASN A 42 -5.04 -9.27 2.05
CA ASN A 42 -6.33 -8.69 1.69
C ASN A 42 -6.24 -7.20 1.35
N ILE A 43 -5.22 -6.81 0.58
CA ILE A 43 -5.03 -5.44 0.09
C ILE A 43 -5.53 -5.31 -1.36
N ILE A 44 -6.21 -4.20 -1.65
CA ILE A 44 -6.58 -3.78 -3.01
C ILE A 44 -6.11 -2.33 -3.29
N PRO A 45 -5.85 -1.97 -4.56
CA PRO A 45 -5.60 -0.59 -4.95
C PRO A 45 -6.76 0.31 -4.51
N ALA A 46 -6.45 1.48 -3.96
CA ALA A 46 -7.46 2.47 -3.66
C ALA A 46 -7.97 3.02 -4.99
N THR A 47 -9.29 2.93 -5.20
CA THR A 47 -9.93 3.50 -6.39
C THR A 47 -10.94 4.52 -5.91
N GLY A 48 -10.69 5.79 -6.23
CA GLY A 48 -11.62 6.87 -5.98
C GLY A 48 -12.03 7.56 -7.29
N PRO A 49 -13.22 8.16 -7.36
CA PRO A 49 -13.66 8.86 -8.56
C PRO A 49 -12.70 10.02 -8.89
N VAL A 50 -11.99 9.86 -10.01
CA VAL A 50 -11.00 10.80 -10.58
C VAL A 50 -11.55 12.23 -10.71
N ALA A 51 -12.87 12.36 -10.87
CA ALA A 51 -13.53 13.63 -11.19
C ALA A 51 -13.92 14.51 -9.98
N ARG A 52 -13.78 14.06 -8.73
CA ARG A 52 -14.21 14.92 -7.60
C ARG A 52 -13.48 14.75 -6.27
N VAL A 53 -12.83 13.62 -6.00
CA VAL A 53 -12.21 13.40 -4.68
C VAL A 53 -10.89 12.62 -4.73
N GLY A 54 -10.56 11.99 -5.87
CA GLY A 54 -9.36 11.14 -5.97
C GLY A 54 -9.40 10.01 -4.96
N ASP A 55 -8.24 9.52 -4.57
CA ASP A 55 -8.04 8.40 -3.64
C ASP A 55 -7.99 8.82 -2.15
N GLN A 56 -8.14 10.12 -1.88
CA GLN A 56 -8.12 10.73 -0.55
C GLN A 56 -6.83 10.46 0.23
N GLY A 57 -5.70 10.35 -0.48
CA GLY A 57 -4.39 10.06 0.11
C GLY A 57 -4.16 8.58 0.42
N ARG A 58 -5.06 7.69 -0.01
CA ARG A 58 -4.88 6.23 0.10
C ARG A 58 -4.33 5.73 -1.22
N ASP A 59 -3.24 4.99 -1.24
CA ASP A 59 -2.78 4.33 -2.47
C ASP A 59 -3.36 2.91 -2.57
N PHE A 60 -3.49 2.23 -1.43
CA PHE A 60 -4.14 0.95 -1.30
C PHE A 60 -4.73 0.76 0.10
N LEU A 61 -5.69 -0.16 0.22
CA LEU A 61 -6.47 -0.39 1.44
C LEU A 61 -6.80 -1.87 1.64
N SER A 62 -6.96 -2.26 2.90
CA SER A 62 -7.48 -3.57 3.25
C SER A 62 -8.97 -3.66 2.92
N PHE A 63 -9.43 -4.83 2.49
CA PHE A 63 -10.85 -5.12 2.39
C PHE A 63 -11.25 -6.17 3.42
N LYS A 64 -12.43 -5.96 4.00
CA LYS A 64 -13.01 -6.92 4.93
C LYS A 64 -13.47 -8.17 4.19
N THR A 65 -12.99 -9.32 4.61
CA THR A 65 -13.58 -10.61 4.23
C THR A 65 -14.68 -10.95 5.26
N TYR A 66 -15.69 -11.69 4.81
CA TYR A 66 -16.72 -12.28 5.69
C TYR A 66 -16.55 -13.81 5.74
N LEU A 67 -15.32 -14.27 5.49
CA LEU A 67 -14.97 -15.66 5.65
C LEU A 67 -14.82 -15.89 7.15
N ASP A 68 -15.80 -16.60 7.70
CA ASP A 68 -16.00 -16.82 9.13
C ASP A 68 -14.82 -17.58 9.75
N GLU A 69 -14.67 -17.50 11.08
CA GLU A 69 -13.63 -18.19 11.88
C GLU A 69 -13.70 -19.73 11.77
N ASN A 70 -14.72 -20.24 11.08
CA ASN A 70 -15.00 -21.66 10.84
C ASN A 70 -14.36 -22.21 9.54
N LEU A 71 -13.31 -21.56 9.02
CA LEU A 71 -12.46 -22.18 7.99
C LEU A 71 -11.62 -23.29 8.64
N GLU A 72 -12.24 -24.46 8.80
CA GLU A 72 -11.62 -25.66 9.35
C GLU A 72 -10.30 -26.01 8.65
N GLU A 73 -9.20 -25.97 9.41
CA GLU A 73 -7.88 -26.63 9.29
C GLU A 73 -7.17 -26.75 7.93
N ASN A 74 -7.70 -26.27 6.79
CA ASN A 74 -7.14 -26.57 5.46
C ASN A 74 -7.25 -25.46 4.40
N THR A 75 -7.31 -24.18 4.77
CA THR A 75 -7.29 -23.08 3.78
C THR A 75 -6.16 -22.09 4.03
N ASN A 76 -4.94 -22.49 3.66
CA ASN A 76 -3.71 -21.66 3.66
C ASN A 76 -3.74 -20.47 2.68
N PHE A 77 -4.90 -19.90 2.33
CA PHE A 77 -4.97 -18.98 1.18
C PHE A 77 -5.97 -17.83 1.29
N LEU A 78 -7.02 -17.92 2.11
CA LEU A 78 -8.08 -16.91 2.15
C LEU A 78 -8.67 -16.81 3.56
N GLY A 79 -8.02 -16.04 4.44
CA GLY A 79 -8.64 -15.64 5.71
C GLY A 79 -7.72 -15.56 6.93
N GLU A 80 -6.51 -16.14 6.89
CA GLU A 80 -5.64 -16.20 8.07
C GLU A 80 -5.18 -14.81 8.55
N ASN A 81 -4.99 -13.87 7.61
CA ASN A 81 -4.62 -12.48 7.88
C ASN A 81 -5.75 -11.47 7.63
N SER A 82 -7.00 -11.93 7.46
CA SER A 82 -8.13 -11.01 7.42
C SER A 82 -8.51 -10.61 8.84
N SER A 83 -7.65 -9.84 9.49
CA SER A 83 -8.06 -9.12 10.68
C SER A 83 -9.24 -8.21 10.32
N GLY A 84 -10.16 -7.99 11.26
CA GLY A 84 -11.29 -7.08 11.07
C GLY A 84 -10.88 -5.62 10.88
N ASP A 85 -9.57 -5.34 10.87
CA ASP A 85 -8.97 -4.02 10.88
C ASP A 85 -9.05 -3.35 9.51
N ALA A 86 -9.50 -2.11 9.50
CA ALA A 86 -9.44 -1.20 8.38
C ALA A 86 -8.03 -0.60 8.31
N VAL A 87 -7.18 -1.19 7.46
CA VAL A 87 -5.78 -0.77 7.26
C VAL A 87 -5.67 0.00 5.94
N VAL A 88 -4.98 1.12 5.95
CA VAL A 88 -4.70 1.92 4.76
C VAL A 88 -3.22 2.17 4.58
N PHE A 89 -2.82 2.38 3.32
CA PHE A 89 -1.44 2.53 2.93
C PHE A 89 -1.27 3.78 2.08
N THR A 90 -0.16 4.47 2.30
CA THR A 90 0.30 5.58 1.46
C THR A 90 1.79 5.41 1.17
N CYS A 91 2.25 5.81 0.00
CA CYS A 91 3.62 5.67 -0.46
C CYS A 91 3.94 6.84 -1.40
N SER A 92 5.23 7.21 -1.50
CA SER A 92 5.60 8.33 -2.37
C SER A 92 7.02 8.20 -2.92
N ILE A 93 7.16 8.55 -4.20
CA ILE A 93 8.45 8.78 -4.86
C ILE A 93 8.84 10.27 -4.89
N GLN A 94 8.04 11.15 -4.28
CA GLN A 94 8.35 12.59 -4.23
C GLN A 94 9.56 12.84 -3.36
N LYS A 95 10.36 13.88 -3.66
CA LYS A 95 11.54 14.23 -2.85
C LYS A 95 11.18 14.60 -1.41
N ASP A 96 10.07 15.28 -1.21
CA ASP A 96 9.51 15.58 0.11
C ASP A 96 8.54 14.47 0.56
N VAL A 97 9.09 13.27 0.76
CA VAL A 97 8.31 12.09 1.19
C VAL A 97 7.57 12.37 2.51
N ILE A 98 8.25 13.01 3.47
CA ILE A 98 7.68 13.27 4.80
C ILE A 98 6.52 14.26 4.72
N GLY A 99 6.66 15.35 3.96
CA GLY A 99 5.59 16.31 3.76
C GLY A 99 4.37 15.69 3.08
N LYS A 100 4.61 14.86 2.05
CA LYS A 100 3.54 14.16 1.33
C LYS A 100 2.79 13.17 2.24
N ILE A 101 3.50 12.30 2.95
CA ILE A 101 2.89 11.33 3.88
C ILE A 101 2.03 12.03 4.94
N LYS A 102 2.53 13.11 5.53
CA LYS A 102 1.74 13.89 6.52
C LYS A 102 0.47 14.46 5.90
N SER A 103 0.55 14.99 4.68
CA SER A 103 -0.61 15.51 3.96
C SER A 103 -1.65 14.42 3.71
N ASP A 104 -1.21 13.22 3.34
CA ASP A 104 -2.10 12.09 3.07
C ASP A 104 -2.74 11.54 4.34
N ILE A 105 -1.98 11.41 5.43
CA ILE A 105 -2.52 11.02 6.75
C ILE A 105 -3.64 11.97 7.17
N VAL A 106 -3.46 13.30 6.99
CA VAL A 106 -4.50 14.28 7.30
C VAL A 106 -5.75 14.04 6.46
N LYS A 107 -5.62 13.83 5.14
CA LYS A 107 -6.77 13.53 4.26
C LYS A 107 -7.49 12.25 4.65
N ILE A 108 -6.74 11.19 5.00
CA ILE A 108 -7.29 9.90 5.43
C ILE A 108 -8.17 10.08 6.66
N ILE A 109 -7.68 10.82 7.65
CA ILE A 109 -8.38 11.07 8.91
C ILE A 109 -9.59 12.01 8.69
N GLU A 110 -9.44 13.07 7.89
CA GLU A 110 -10.51 14.05 7.65
C GLU A 110 -11.69 13.48 6.85
N PHE A 111 -11.44 12.50 5.97
CA PHE A 111 -12.50 11.92 5.14
C PHE A 111 -13.51 11.06 5.94
N GLY A 112 -13.19 10.67 7.18
CA GLY A 112 -14.18 10.16 8.13
C GLY A 112 -14.52 8.67 8.02
N LEU A 113 -13.73 7.87 7.30
CA LEU A 113 -13.78 6.41 7.45
C LEU A 113 -12.82 6.02 8.60
N PRO A 114 -13.30 5.33 9.64
CA PRO A 114 -12.43 4.84 10.70
C PRO A 114 -11.40 3.88 10.11
N VAL A 115 -10.14 4.11 10.46
CA VAL A 115 -9.00 3.26 10.11
C VAL A 115 -8.31 2.85 11.40
N ASP A 116 -7.93 1.58 11.50
CA ASP A 116 -7.27 1.02 12.67
C ASP A 116 -5.75 1.19 12.59
N ALA A 117 -5.20 1.23 11.36
CA ALA A 117 -3.77 1.45 11.11
C ALA A 117 -3.50 2.15 9.78
N ILE A 118 -2.39 2.90 9.74
CA ILE A 118 -1.85 3.54 8.53
C ILE A 118 -0.38 3.14 8.37
N TYR A 119 -0.01 2.59 7.21
CA TYR A 119 1.37 2.25 6.83
C TYR A 119 1.89 3.18 5.74
N PHE A 120 3.19 3.52 5.79
CA PHE A 120 3.85 4.41 4.84
C PHE A 120 5.34 4.14 4.63
#